data_AF-A0A015JM62-F1
#
_entry.id   AF-A0A015JM62-F1
#
_cell.length_a   1.000
_cell.length_b   1.000
_cell.length_c   1.000
_cell.angle_alpha   90.00
_cell.angle_beta   90.00
_cell.angle_gamma   90.00
#
_symmetry.space_group_name_H-M   'P 1'
#
loop_
_entity.id
_entity.type
_entity.pdbx_description
1 polymer ?
#
loop_
_entity_poly.entity_id
_entity_poly.type
_entity_poly.pdbx_seq_one_letter_code
_entity_poly.pdbx_strand_id
1 'polypeptide(L)'
;MVPVSWTLRERKQREKFQAVIHDIPEDMTMATLWMDRKPCASSFKIIQTSKGRKKLVAYFENWETTLRALDTPQFFIPNGKELKWC
;
A
#
# COMPACT_ATOMS: atom_id res chain seq x y z
N MET A 1 16.96 10.80 -15.46
CA MET A 1 16.24 10.10 -14.38
C MET A 1 17.10 8.91 -13.96
N VAL A 2 17.85 9.02 -12.87
CA VAL A 2 18.73 7.91 -12.43
C VAL A 2 17.84 6.88 -11.75
N PRO A 3 17.83 5.60 -12.17
CA PRO A 3 17.08 4.60 -11.45
C PRO A 3 17.72 4.47 -10.08
N VAL A 4 16.96 4.73 -9.01
CA VAL A 4 17.46 4.56 -7.65
C VAL A 4 17.86 3.10 -7.49
N SER A 5 19.18 2.85 -7.45
CA SER A 5 19.75 1.50 -7.35
C SER A 5 19.74 1.07 -5.89
N TRP A 6 18.60 0.58 -5.42
CA TRP A 6 18.50 -0.05 -4.11
C TRP A 6 19.39 -1.29 -4.06
N THR A 7 20.17 -1.42 -2.99
CA THR A 7 20.97 -2.62 -2.69
C THR A 7 20.06 -3.83 -2.41
N LEU A 8 20.58 -5.04 -2.58
CA LEU A 8 19.84 -6.28 -2.27
C LEU A 8 19.34 -6.33 -0.82
N ARG A 9 20.09 -5.74 0.11
CA ARG A 9 19.73 -5.67 1.53
C ARG A 9 18.52 -4.77 1.77
N GLU A 10 18.49 -3.59 1.14
CA GLU A 10 17.37 -2.65 1.24
C GLU A 10 16.11 -3.20 0.57
N ARG A 11 16.24 -3.92 -0.55
CA ARG A 11 15.11 -4.61 -1.21
C ARG A 11 14.52 -5.68 -0.28
N LYS A 12 15.36 -6.54 0.30
CA LYS A 12 14.92 -7.55 1.29
C LYS A 12 14.28 -6.92 2.52
N GLN A 13 14.76 -5.78 2.99
CA GLN A 13 14.14 -5.08 4.13
C GLN A 13 12.76 -4.51 3.76
N ARG A 14 12.61 -3.94 2.57
CA ARG A 14 11.30 -3.42 2.11
C ARG A 14 10.28 -4.53 1.86
N GLU A 15 10.72 -5.69 1.37
CA GLU A 15 9.83 -6.85 1.23
C GLU A 15 9.33 -7.39 2.57
N LYS A 16 10.07 -7.17 3.67
CA LYS A 16 9.66 -7.64 5.02
C LYS A 16 8.51 -6.85 5.62
N PHE A 17 8.37 -5.58 5.26
CA PHE A 17 7.43 -4.65 5.87
C PHE A 17 6.42 -4.19 4.83
N GLN A 18 5.71 -5.15 4.24
CA GLN A 18 4.65 -4.90 3.28
C GLN A 18 3.31 -5.34 3.85
N ALA A 19 2.26 -4.62 3.48
CA ALA A 19 0.90 -5.07 3.65
C ALA A 19 0.13 -4.86 2.36
N VAL A 20 -0.89 -5.68 2.15
CA VAL A 20 -1.69 -5.68 0.93
C VAL A 20 -3.15 -5.44 1.27
N ILE A 21 -3.84 -4.70 0.41
CA ILE A 21 -5.30 -4.67 0.36
C ILE A 21 -5.72 -5.31 -0.94
N HIS A 22 -6.57 -6.33 -0.83
CA HIS A 22 -7.15 -7.01 -1.98
C HIS A 22 -8.44 -6.33 -2.44
N ASP A 23 -8.75 -6.52 -3.73
CA ASP A 23 -10.02 -6.13 -4.34
C ASP A 23 -10.37 -4.65 -4.12
N ILE A 24 -9.38 -3.77 -4.34
CA ILE A 24 -9.63 -2.33 -4.30
C ILE A 24 -10.57 -1.91 -5.45
N PRO A 25 -11.40 -0.88 -5.26
CA PRO A 25 -12.34 -0.41 -6.27
C PRO A 25 -11.64 0.04 -7.56
N GLU A 26 -12.33 -0.03 -8.69
CA GLU A 26 -11.77 0.34 -9.99
C GLU A 26 -11.53 1.86 -10.10
N ASP A 27 -12.40 2.65 -9.47
CA ASP A 27 -12.32 4.12 -9.32
C ASP A 27 -11.16 4.58 -8.42
N MET A 28 -10.55 3.65 -7.67
CA MET A 28 -9.40 3.97 -6.83
C MET A 28 -8.15 4.21 -7.68
N THR A 29 -7.68 5.45 -7.71
CA THR A 29 -6.47 5.87 -8.42
C THR A 29 -5.37 6.28 -7.44
N MET A 30 -4.12 6.38 -7.94
CA MET A 30 -3.02 6.93 -7.15
C MET A 30 -3.36 8.33 -6.63
N ALA A 31 -4.00 9.19 -7.41
CA ALA A 31 -4.36 10.54 -7.00
C ALA A 31 -5.31 10.55 -5.79
N THR A 32 -6.30 9.65 -5.77
CA THR A 32 -7.23 9.49 -4.64
C THR A 32 -6.50 9.11 -3.35
N LEU A 33 -5.49 8.24 -3.44
CA LEU A 33 -4.65 7.82 -2.31
C LEU A 33 -3.72 8.92 -1.78
N TRP A 34 -3.37 9.90 -2.61
CA TRP A 34 -2.50 11.03 -2.20
C TRP A 34 -3.27 12.17 -1.55
N MET A 35 -4.52 12.40 -1.96
CA MET A 35 -5.37 13.46 -1.39
C MET A 35 -5.87 13.12 0.00
N ASP A 36 -6.10 11.84 0.24
CA ASP A 36 -6.62 11.34 1.50
C ASP A 36 -5.42 10.97 2.38
N ARG A 37 -5.20 11.78 3.43
CA ARG A 37 -4.09 11.78 4.41
C ARG A 37 -3.06 10.66 4.21
N LYS A 38 -1.84 11.04 3.79
CA LYS A 38 -0.67 10.17 3.61
C LYS A 38 -0.80 8.87 4.45
N PRO A 39 -1.01 7.70 3.81
CA PRO A 39 -1.05 6.45 4.55
C PRO A 39 0.22 6.37 5.41
N CYS A 40 0.17 5.72 6.57
CA CYS A 40 1.38 5.55 7.42
C CYS A 40 2.51 4.77 6.71
N ALA A 41 2.32 4.41 5.45
CA ALA A 41 3.26 3.81 4.53
C ALA A 41 4.26 4.84 3.97
N SER A 42 5.51 4.39 3.83
CA SER A 42 6.58 5.14 3.19
C SER A 42 6.40 5.24 1.66
N SER A 43 5.79 4.21 1.07
CA SER A 43 5.47 4.16 -0.36
C SER A 43 4.36 3.14 -0.62
N PHE A 44 3.67 3.29 -1.74
CA PHE A 44 2.61 2.36 -2.14
C PHE A 44 2.55 2.23 -3.66
N LYS A 45 1.95 1.14 -4.12
CA LYS A 45 1.70 0.87 -5.54
C LYS A 45 0.40 0.11 -5.73
N ILE A 46 -0.32 0.44 -6.81
CA ILE A 46 -1.48 -0.33 -7.25
C ILE A 46 -1.01 -1.36 -8.29
N ILE A 47 -1.34 -2.63 -8.07
CA ILE A 47 -1.10 -3.70 -9.04
C ILE A 47 -2.45 -4.16 -9.58
N GLN A 48 -2.59 -4.14 -10.90
CA GLN A 48 -3.71 -4.79 -11.57
C GLN A 48 -3.35 -6.25 -11.87
N THR A 49 -4.28 -7.15 -11.58
CA THR A 49 -4.16 -8.57 -11.89
C THR A 49 -4.78 -8.85 -13.26
N SER A 50 -4.41 -9.96 -13.89
CA SER A 50 -4.95 -10.38 -15.19
C SER A 50 -6.46 -10.61 -15.19
N LYS A 51 -7.08 -10.77 -14.01
CA LYS A 51 -8.54 -10.92 -13.84
C LYS A 51 -9.28 -9.58 -13.66
N GLY A 52 -8.63 -8.45 -13.96
CA GLY A 52 -9.23 -7.11 -13.80
C GLY A 52 -9.30 -6.60 -12.36
N ARG A 53 -8.96 -7.43 -11.36
CA ARG A 53 -8.91 -7.01 -9.95
C ARG A 53 -7.67 -6.20 -9.68
N LYS A 54 -7.79 -5.16 -8.86
CA LYS A 54 -6.67 -4.33 -8.39
C LYS A 54 -6.34 -4.68 -6.94
N LYS A 55 -5.06 -4.57 -6.59
CA LYS A 55 -4.56 -4.70 -5.21
C LYS A 55 -3.64 -3.53 -4.89
N LEU A 56 -3.77 -2.98 -3.69
CA LEU A 56 -2.90 -1.94 -3.19
C LEU A 56 -1.81 -2.60 -2.34
N VAL A 57 -0.56 -2.34 -2.66
CA VAL A 57 0.59 -2.78 -1.85
C VAL A 57 1.20 -1.55 -1.21
N ALA A 58 1.29 -1.54 0.12
CA ALA A 58 1.99 -0.53 0.88
C ALA A 58 3.29 -1.09 1.45
N TYR A 59 4.30 -0.24 1.53
CA TYR A 59 5.58 -0.50 2.14
C TYR A 59 5.79 0.41 3.34
N PHE A 60 6.12 -0.20 4.46
CA PHE A 60 6.34 0.47 5.74
C PHE A 60 7.84 0.52 6.06
N GLU A 61 8.20 1.45 6.92
CA GLU A 61 9.59 1.65 7.31
C GLU A 61 10.07 0.56 8.27
N ASN A 62 9.16 0.06 9.13
CA ASN A 62 9.47 -0.92 10.16
C ASN A 62 8.26 -1.80 10.50
N TRP A 63 8.52 -2.82 11.31
CA TRP A 63 7.49 -3.78 11.73
C TRP A 63 6.39 -3.13 12.58
N GLU A 64 6.72 -2.19 13.46
CA GLU A 64 5.75 -1.52 14.33
C GLU A 64 4.71 -0.72 13.53
N THR A 65 5.17 0.04 12.53
CA THR A 65 4.29 0.77 11.60
C THR A 65 3.46 -0.16 10.73
N THR A 66 4.00 -1.34 10.38
CA THR A 66 3.26 -2.40 9.67
C THR A 66 2.15 -2.96 10.57
N LEU A 67 2.48 -3.35 11.80
CA LEU A 67 1.52 -3.86 12.78
C LEU A 67 0.42 -2.85 13.08
N ARG A 68 0.76 -1.59 13.28
CA ARG A 68 -0.23 -0.53 13.50
C ARG A 68 -1.16 -0.38 12.29
N ALA A 69 -0.65 -0.54 11.08
CA ALA A 69 -1.48 -0.51 9.88
C ALA A 69 -2.36 -1.76 9.73
N LEU A 70 -1.93 -2.92 10.21
CA LEU A 70 -2.74 -4.15 10.24
C LEU A 70 -3.84 -4.10 11.31
N ASP A 71 -3.54 -3.50 12.46
CA ASP A 71 -4.43 -3.40 13.61
C ASP A 71 -5.46 -2.29 13.45
N THR A 72 -5.04 -1.15 12.87
CA THR A 72 -5.92 -0.02 12.59
C THR A 72 -6.50 -0.13 11.19
N PRO A 73 -7.84 -0.17 11.01
CA PRO A 73 -8.46 0.02 9.71
C PRO A 73 -8.10 1.40 9.16
N GLN A 74 -7.10 1.48 8.29
CA GLN A 74 -6.79 2.72 7.57
C GLN A 74 -7.80 2.87 6.44
N PHE A 75 -8.85 3.63 6.73
CA PHE A 75 -9.89 3.96 5.76
C PHE A 75 -9.33 4.79 4.61
N PHE A 76 -9.48 4.27 3.39
CA PHE A 76 -9.33 5.02 2.15
C PHE A 76 -10.30 4.47 1.11
N ILE A 77 -11.60 4.77 1.25
CA ILE A 77 -12.49 4.73 0.09
C ILE A 77 -13.42 5.95 0.15
N PRO A 78 -13.55 6.71 -0.97
CA PRO A 78 -14.60 7.72 -1.15
C PRO A 78 -16.05 7.22 -0.92
N ASN A 79 -16.28 5.90 -0.96
CA ASN A 79 -17.59 5.25 -0.96
C ASN A 79 -17.93 4.53 0.36
N GLY A 80 -17.14 4.73 1.43
CA GLY A 80 -17.47 4.23 2.78
C GLY A 80 -17.31 2.72 3.00
N LYS A 81 -16.78 1.95 2.03
CA LYS A 81 -16.44 0.54 2.24
C LYS A 81 -15.10 0.44 3.00
N GLU A 82 -15.09 -0.40 4.03
CA GLU A 82 -13.89 -0.63 4.84
C GLU A 82 -12.89 -1.50 4.07
N LEU A 83 -11.65 -1.03 3.98
CA LEU A 83 -10.52 -1.81 3.46
C LEU A 83 -9.59 -2.13 4.60
N LYS A 84 -9.20 -3.40 4.72
CA LYS A 84 -8.28 -3.86 5.75
C LYS A 84 -6.99 -4.35 5.11
N TRP A 85 -5.87 -3.98 5.73
CA TRP A 85 -4.56 -4.51 5.41
C TRP A 85 -4.44 -5.97 5.84
N CYS A 86 -3.84 -6.80 5.00
CA CYS A 86 -3.50 -8.20 5.27
C CYS A 86 -2.08 -8.54 4.82
#